data_AF-A0A2D7I5Q2-F1
#
_entry.id   AF-A0A2D7I5Q2-F1
#
_cell.length_a   1.000
_cell.length_b   1.000
_cell.length_c   1.000
_cell.angle_alpha   90.00
_cell.angle_beta   90.00
_cell.angle_gamma   90.00
#
_symmetry.space_group_name_H-M   'P 1'
#
loop_
_entity.id
_entity.type
_entity.pdbx_description
1 polymer ?
#
loop_
_entity_poly.entity_id
_entity_poly.type
_entity_poly.pdbx_seq_one_letter_code
_entity_poly.pdbx_strand_id
1 'polypeptide(L)'
;MNPYQIAAWRNRTLSVFTVTAYVTLTHTLIDDPLWRSKISYAVVITLGYGHLIGGAFFAGGHTKSKFDQIISQISKRPNRFGKWLETLPLQTQQRLGLFSFTALTGLLYLIYISLLSEKPFIALPLLAISTWHSVENDFSLEATYRGHLRTPTFSWQFDPQLISFGWTACLLGWAAHSLMDPLSEEGPLSLSLRVMVALSGAVFILRYSDATSQWIGIALIAASSLSPNWILLQGFITFSDLFVISVLYHLVSWGILSAERCLRKDGPPQMGQKLALVHLVPLGLLIGSLASPEPWGTELRSSFLSPVAYLFWSVIHVFQTLWLRTGQKKIT
;
A
#
# COMPACT_ATOMS: atom_id res chain seq x y z
N MET A 1 10.80 4.60 27.37
CA MET A 1 9.96 3.94 26.33
C MET A 1 9.71 2.50 26.74
N ASN A 2 8.50 1.99 26.52
CA ASN A 2 8.20 0.58 26.80
C ASN A 2 8.88 -0.34 25.73
N PRO A 3 9.04 -1.66 25.99
CA PRO A 3 9.70 -2.56 25.03
C PRO A 3 9.08 -2.61 23.63
N TYR A 4 7.76 -2.46 23.52
CA TYR A 4 7.04 -2.46 22.25
C TYR A 4 7.30 -1.18 21.44
N GLN A 5 7.41 -0.03 22.11
CA GLN A 5 7.82 1.23 21.51
C GLN A 5 9.25 1.12 20.97
N ILE A 6 10.17 0.53 21.73
CA ILE A 6 11.55 0.32 21.29
C ILE A 6 11.58 -0.56 20.03
N ALA A 7 10.80 -1.64 20.01
CA ALA A 7 10.70 -2.52 18.84
C ALA A 7 10.11 -1.81 17.60
N ALA A 8 9.05 -1.01 17.79
CA ALA A 8 8.47 -0.20 16.73
C ALA A 8 9.47 0.82 16.17
N TRP A 9 10.18 1.54 17.04
CA TRP A 9 11.21 2.50 16.62
C TRP A 9 12.39 1.83 15.92
N ARG A 10 12.82 0.65 16.37
CA ARG A 10 13.83 -0.14 15.66
C ARG A 10 13.36 -0.48 14.25
N ASN A 11 12.12 -0.95 14.09
CA ASN A 11 11.56 -1.26 12.77
C ASN A 11 11.55 -0.04 11.86
N ARG A 12 11.06 1.10 12.35
CA ARG A 12 11.07 2.38 11.60
C ARG A 12 12.48 2.78 11.18
N THR A 13 13.43 2.75 12.13
CA THR A 13 14.83 3.14 11.88
C THR A 13 15.47 2.25 10.83
N LEU A 14 15.31 0.92 10.95
CA LEU A 14 15.82 -0.02 9.95
C LEU A 14 15.17 0.16 8.59
N SER A 15 13.87 0.45 8.55
CA SER A 15 13.13 0.70 7.30
C SER A 15 13.61 1.98 6.61
N VAL A 16 13.72 3.10 7.35
CA VAL A 16 14.28 4.36 6.84
C VAL A 16 15.70 4.13 6.34
N PHE A 17 16.57 3.53 7.15
CA PHE A 17 17.96 3.29 6.77
C PHE A 17 18.07 2.44 5.51
N THR A 18 17.30 1.36 5.41
CA THR A 18 17.31 0.46 4.24
C THR A 18 16.84 1.18 2.98
N VAL A 19 15.75 1.95 3.06
CA VAL A 19 15.23 2.71 1.90
C VAL A 19 16.18 3.82 1.51
N THR A 20 16.72 4.59 2.46
CA THR A 20 17.70 5.64 2.19
C THR A 20 18.97 5.06 1.56
N ALA A 21 19.49 3.95 2.09
CA ALA A 21 20.64 3.27 1.51
C ALA A 21 20.34 2.78 0.10
N TYR A 22 19.17 2.18 -0.13
CA TYR A 22 18.74 1.73 -1.45
C TYR A 22 18.70 2.88 -2.45
N VAL A 23 17.99 3.97 -2.15
CA VAL A 23 17.87 5.13 -3.04
C VAL A 23 19.21 5.81 -3.27
N THR A 24 20.04 5.97 -2.22
CA THR A 24 21.36 6.56 -2.36
C THR A 24 22.25 5.73 -3.29
N LEU A 25 22.26 4.40 -3.10
CA LEU A 25 23.03 3.49 -3.95
C LEU A 25 22.52 3.49 -5.39
N THR A 26 21.21 3.47 -5.63
CA THR A 26 20.68 3.52 -6.99
C THR A 26 20.98 4.84 -7.69
N HIS A 27 20.94 5.98 -6.99
CA HIS A 27 21.36 7.27 -7.55
C HIS A 27 22.88 7.36 -7.78
N THR A 28 23.68 6.72 -6.95
CA THR A 28 25.15 6.75 -7.08
C THR A 28 25.68 5.81 -8.15
N LEU A 29 25.01 4.67 -8.35
CA LEU A 29 25.47 3.60 -9.25
C LEU A 29 24.78 3.59 -10.61
N ILE A 30 23.65 4.28 -10.76
CA ILE A 30 22.84 4.29 -11.98
C ILE A 30 22.55 5.74 -12.38
N ASP A 31 23.41 6.26 -13.26
CA ASP A 31 23.33 7.63 -13.76
C ASP A 31 22.04 7.86 -14.57
N ASP A 32 21.67 6.90 -15.42
CA ASP A 32 20.48 7.00 -16.28
C ASP A 32 19.19 6.92 -15.43
N PRO A 33 18.39 8.01 -15.35
CA PRO A 33 17.16 8.05 -14.57
C PRO A 33 16.13 7.01 -15.01
N LEU A 34 16.08 6.67 -16.30
CA LEU A 34 15.14 5.69 -16.82
C LEU A 34 15.48 4.28 -16.33
N TRP A 35 16.77 3.90 -16.37
CA TRP A 35 17.21 2.61 -15.84
C TRP A 35 17.05 2.53 -14.33
N ARG A 36 17.38 3.62 -13.62
CA ARG A 36 17.18 3.71 -12.17
C ARG A 36 15.71 3.49 -11.80
N SER A 37 14.79 4.13 -12.53
CA SER A 37 13.35 3.97 -12.35
C SER A 37 12.91 2.53 -12.59
N LYS A 38 13.34 1.91 -13.71
CA LYS A 38 13.02 0.52 -14.04
C LYS A 38 13.51 -0.48 -12.98
N ILE A 39 14.74 -0.31 -12.50
CA ILE A 39 15.33 -1.18 -11.45
C ILE A 39 14.56 -1.00 -10.14
N SER A 40 14.24 0.24 -9.78
CA SER A 40 13.48 0.56 -8.58
C SER A 40 12.07 -0.03 -8.61
N TYR A 41 11.39 0.07 -9.75
CA TYR A 41 10.11 -0.58 -9.95
C TYR A 41 10.21 -2.10 -9.93
N ALA A 42 11.23 -2.70 -10.56
CA ALA A 42 11.43 -4.14 -10.51
C ALA A 42 11.56 -4.67 -9.07
N VAL A 43 12.30 -3.96 -8.21
CA VAL A 43 12.42 -4.31 -6.78
C VAL A 43 11.09 -4.13 -6.06
N VAL A 44 10.47 -2.95 -6.18
CA VAL A 44 9.22 -2.62 -5.49
C VAL A 44 8.10 -3.57 -5.89
N ILE A 45 8.02 -3.93 -7.17
CA ILE A 45 6.94 -4.76 -7.70
C ILE A 45 7.16 -6.23 -7.35
N THR A 46 8.41 -6.71 -7.32
CA THR A 46 8.70 -8.07 -6.86
C THR A 46 8.36 -8.25 -5.39
N LEU A 47 8.79 -7.31 -4.55
CA LEU A 47 8.46 -7.29 -3.12
C LEU A 47 6.97 -7.03 -2.89
N GLY A 48 6.41 -6.11 -3.67
CA GLY A 48 5.03 -5.67 -3.57
C GLY A 48 4.05 -6.77 -3.95
N TYR A 49 4.16 -7.36 -5.15
CA TYR A 49 3.31 -8.50 -5.50
C TYR A 49 3.54 -9.70 -4.58
N GLY A 50 4.77 -9.93 -4.10
CA GLY A 50 5.03 -10.96 -3.10
C GLY A 50 4.26 -10.71 -1.80
N HIS A 51 4.23 -9.46 -1.33
CA HIS A 51 3.42 -9.02 -0.20
C HIS A 51 1.92 -9.20 -0.45
N LEU A 52 1.41 -8.82 -1.63
CA LEU A 52 0.00 -8.97 -2.00
C LEU A 52 -0.43 -10.44 -2.07
N ILE A 53 0.37 -11.28 -2.73
CA ILE A 53 0.16 -12.74 -2.81
C ILE A 53 0.22 -13.35 -1.42
N GLY A 54 1.21 -12.95 -0.61
CA GLY A 54 1.32 -13.36 0.80
C GLY A 54 0.06 -13.00 1.58
N GLY A 55 -0.42 -11.76 1.47
CA GLY A 55 -1.66 -11.30 2.09
C GLY A 55 -2.85 -12.18 1.71
N ALA A 56 -3.05 -12.45 0.42
CA ALA A 56 -4.11 -13.32 -0.06
C ALA A 56 -3.98 -14.76 0.44
N PHE A 57 -2.76 -15.32 0.40
CA PHE A 57 -2.47 -16.71 0.79
C PHE A 57 -2.68 -16.93 2.29
N PHE A 58 -2.12 -16.07 3.14
CA PHE A 58 -2.23 -16.19 4.59
C PHE A 58 -3.62 -15.78 5.10
N ALA A 59 -4.36 -14.94 4.36
CA ALA A 59 -5.74 -14.60 4.69
C ALA A 59 -6.74 -15.70 4.32
N GLY A 60 -6.38 -16.68 3.48
CA GLY A 60 -7.33 -17.61 2.84
C GLY A 60 -8.37 -18.23 3.79
N GLY A 61 -7.97 -18.68 4.98
CA GLY A 61 -8.90 -19.24 5.97
C GLY A 61 -9.90 -18.21 6.53
N HIS A 62 -9.46 -16.98 6.80
CA HIS A 62 -10.31 -15.91 7.30
C HIS A 62 -11.23 -15.36 6.20
N THR A 63 -10.69 -15.19 4.99
CA THR A 63 -11.44 -14.78 3.80
C THR A 63 -12.56 -15.78 3.52
N LYS A 64 -12.28 -17.09 3.56
CA LYS A 64 -13.29 -18.13 3.39
C LYS A 64 -14.41 -18.01 4.43
N SER A 65 -14.06 -17.87 5.71
CA SER A 65 -15.05 -17.71 6.79
C SER A 65 -15.93 -16.47 6.60
N LYS A 66 -15.36 -15.34 6.17
CA LYS A 66 -16.10 -14.11 5.87
C LYS A 66 -17.03 -14.28 4.66
N PHE A 67 -16.56 -14.95 3.60
CA PHE A 67 -17.41 -15.28 2.45
C PHE A 67 -18.57 -16.20 2.84
N ASP A 68 -18.31 -17.23 3.67
CA ASP A 68 -19.35 -18.13 4.16
C ASP A 68 -20.43 -17.37 4.97
N GLN A 69 -20.01 -16.39 5.78
CA GLN A 69 -20.93 -15.51 6.50
C GLN A 69 -21.79 -14.67 5.56
N ILE A 70 -21.21 -14.05 4.53
CA ILE A 70 -21.95 -13.25 3.54
C ILE A 70 -22.92 -14.12 2.75
N ILE A 71 -22.46 -15.28 2.26
CA ILE A 71 -23.29 -16.21 1.51
C ILE A 71 -24.48 -16.65 2.37
N SER A 72 -24.25 -17.02 3.63
CA SER A 72 -25.34 -17.36 4.56
C SER A 72 -26.30 -16.21 4.83
N GLN A 73 -25.82 -14.97 4.88
CA GLN A 73 -26.68 -13.79 5.04
C GLN A 73 -27.53 -13.51 3.78
N ILE A 74 -26.95 -13.70 2.58
CA ILE A 74 -27.65 -13.52 1.31
C ILE A 74 -28.69 -14.63 1.12
N SER A 75 -28.33 -15.88 1.44
CA SER A 75 -29.20 -17.05 1.31
C SER A 75 -30.50 -16.87 2.10
N LYS A 76 -30.36 -16.37 3.35
CA LYS A 76 -31.48 -16.11 4.27
C LYS A 76 -32.40 -14.96 3.85
N ARG A 77 -32.09 -14.19 2.80
CA ARG A 77 -32.98 -13.13 2.32
C ARG A 77 -34.20 -13.76 1.63
N PRO A 78 -35.43 -13.31 1.91
CA PRO A 78 -36.66 -13.94 1.41
C PRO A 78 -36.91 -13.75 -0.10
N ASN A 79 -35.92 -13.30 -0.88
CA ASN A 79 -36.07 -13.07 -2.32
C ASN A 79 -35.83 -14.36 -3.13
N ARG A 80 -36.27 -14.37 -4.40
CA ARG A 80 -36.14 -15.53 -5.29
C ARG A 80 -34.68 -15.99 -5.45
N PHE A 81 -33.74 -15.04 -5.44
CA PHE A 81 -32.31 -15.32 -5.59
C PHE A 81 -31.72 -16.03 -4.36
N GLY A 82 -32.07 -15.60 -3.15
CA GLY A 82 -31.65 -16.23 -1.90
C GLY A 82 -32.13 -17.67 -1.82
N LYS A 83 -33.42 -17.91 -2.11
CA LYS A 83 -33.99 -19.26 -2.19
C LYS A 83 -33.29 -20.15 -3.21
N TRP A 84 -32.95 -19.63 -4.40
CA TRP A 84 -32.19 -20.37 -5.40
C TRP A 84 -30.76 -20.67 -4.95
N LEU A 85 -30.08 -19.71 -4.31
CA LEU A 85 -28.76 -19.97 -3.75
C LEU A 85 -28.80 -21.06 -2.67
N GLU A 86 -29.83 -21.06 -1.83
CA GLU A 86 -30.03 -22.10 -0.80
C GLU A 86 -30.19 -23.52 -1.36
N THR A 87 -30.69 -23.68 -2.59
CA THR A 87 -30.80 -25.01 -3.22
C THR A 87 -29.46 -25.54 -3.75
N LEU A 88 -28.43 -24.69 -3.89
CA LEU A 88 -27.13 -25.10 -4.39
C LEU A 88 -26.25 -25.70 -3.27
N PRO A 89 -25.38 -26.69 -3.58
CA PRO A 89 -24.36 -27.14 -2.63
C PRO A 89 -23.45 -25.99 -2.19
N LEU A 90 -23.04 -25.97 -0.91
CA LEU A 90 -22.18 -24.93 -0.34
C LEU A 90 -20.89 -24.70 -1.14
N GLN A 91 -20.28 -25.78 -1.66
CA GLN A 91 -19.09 -25.68 -2.51
C GLN A 91 -19.35 -24.90 -3.81
N THR A 92 -20.54 -25.09 -4.40
CA THR A 92 -20.95 -24.37 -5.61
C THR A 92 -21.22 -22.90 -5.29
N GLN A 93 -21.87 -22.59 -4.16
CA GLN A 93 -22.07 -21.22 -3.70
C GLN A 93 -20.73 -20.51 -3.49
N GLN A 94 -19.75 -21.17 -2.85
CA GLN A 94 -18.39 -20.65 -2.66
C GLN A 94 -17.67 -20.40 -3.99
N ARG A 95 -17.75 -21.33 -4.94
CA ARG A 95 -17.15 -21.18 -6.28
C ARG A 95 -17.77 -20.02 -7.06
N LEU A 96 -19.09 -19.87 -7.02
CA LEU A 96 -19.80 -18.76 -7.64
C LEU A 96 -19.43 -17.41 -6.99
N GLY A 97 -19.30 -17.38 -5.67
CA GLY A 97 -18.86 -16.19 -4.93
C GLY A 97 -17.43 -15.78 -5.32
N LEU A 98 -16.50 -16.73 -5.34
CA LEU A 98 -15.12 -16.49 -5.77
C LEU A 98 -15.06 -16.03 -7.24
N PHE A 99 -15.76 -16.72 -8.14
CA PHE A 99 -15.83 -16.33 -9.55
C PHE A 99 -16.37 -14.92 -9.73
N SER A 100 -17.48 -14.58 -9.04
CA SER A 100 -18.08 -13.24 -9.10
C SER A 100 -17.14 -12.17 -8.57
N PHE A 101 -16.42 -12.45 -7.47
CA PHE A 101 -15.42 -11.54 -6.92
C PHE A 101 -14.26 -11.31 -7.89
N THR A 102 -13.72 -12.38 -8.49
CA THR A 102 -12.65 -12.30 -9.49
C THR A 102 -13.10 -11.55 -10.74
N ALA A 103 -14.30 -11.86 -11.25
CA ALA A 103 -14.87 -11.18 -12.42
C ALA A 103 -15.10 -9.70 -12.17
N LEU A 104 -15.64 -9.34 -11.00
CA LEU A 104 -15.84 -7.94 -10.60
C LEU A 104 -14.50 -7.20 -10.49
N THR A 105 -13.51 -7.80 -9.82
CA THR A 105 -12.20 -7.18 -9.65
C THR A 105 -11.48 -7.02 -10.98
N GLY A 106 -11.57 -8.01 -11.88
CA GLY A 106 -11.06 -7.92 -13.24
C GLY A 106 -11.75 -6.84 -14.06
N LEU A 107 -13.08 -6.72 -13.97
CA LEU A 107 -13.83 -5.65 -14.64
C LEU A 107 -13.44 -4.26 -14.11
N LEU A 108 -13.29 -4.10 -12.80
CA LEU A 108 -12.83 -2.85 -12.19
C LEU A 108 -11.41 -2.48 -12.66
N TYR A 109 -10.53 -3.47 -12.80
CA TYR A 109 -9.19 -3.25 -13.33
C TYR A 109 -9.23 -2.78 -14.79
N LEU A 110 -10.04 -3.42 -15.63
CA LEU A 110 -10.19 -3.01 -17.03
C LEU A 110 -10.75 -1.59 -17.15
N ILE A 111 -11.79 -1.26 -16.38
CA ILE A 111 -12.35 0.10 -16.31
C ILE A 111 -11.26 1.09 -15.89
N TYR A 112 -10.48 0.74 -14.86
CA TYR A 112 -9.40 1.59 -14.38
C TYR A 112 -8.33 1.86 -15.44
N ILE A 113 -7.86 0.83 -16.16
CA ILE A 113 -6.86 0.98 -17.22
C ILE A 113 -7.40 1.82 -18.39
N SER A 114 -8.64 1.56 -18.83
CA SER A 114 -9.28 2.35 -19.89
C SER A 114 -9.41 3.83 -19.51
N LEU A 115 -9.79 4.10 -18.27
CA LEU A 115 -9.90 5.47 -17.77
C LEU A 115 -8.54 6.15 -17.63
N LEU A 116 -7.51 5.40 -17.22
CA LEU A 116 -6.18 5.96 -17.02
C LEU A 116 -5.53 6.44 -18.31
N SER A 117 -5.75 5.73 -19.44
CA SER A 117 -5.20 6.15 -20.73
C SER A 117 -5.73 7.51 -21.19
N GLU A 118 -6.94 7.87 -20.77
CA GLU A 118 -7.54 9.18 -21.06
C GLU A 118 -7.20 10.22 -19.98
N LYS A 119 -7.10 9.79 -18.72
CA LYS A 119 -7.05 10.65 -17.54
C LYS A 119 -6.05 10.11 -16.50
N PRO A 120 -4.74 10.41 -16.63
CA PRO A 120 -3.70 9.93 -15.72
C PRO A 120 -3.94 10.25 -14.24
N PHE A 121 -4.64 11.36 -13.94
CA PHE A 121 -4.97 11.77 -12.58
C PHE A 121 -5.86 10.76 -11.82
N ILE A 122 -6.47 9.78 -12.50
CA ILE A 122 -7.24 8.69 -11.88
C ILE A 122 -6.33 7.76 -11.06
N ALA A 123 -5.00 7.82 -11.24
CA ALA A 123 -4.06 7.17 -10.34
C ALA A 123 -3.99 7.82 -8.95
N LEU A 124 -4.33 9.12 -8.81
CA LEU A 124 -4.20 9.86 -7.55
C LEU A 124 -5.05 9.26 -6.41
N PRO A 125 -6.34 8.93 -6.59
CA PRO A 125 -7.12 8.26 -5.54
C PRO A 125 -6.51 6.94 -5.08
N LEU A 126 -5.92 6.14 -5.98
CA LEU A 126 -5.30 4.86 -5.59
C LEU A 126 -4.00 5.10 -4.82
N LEU A 127 -3.19 6.05 -5.27
CA LEU A 127 -1.99 6.49 -4.55
C LEU A 127 -2.37 7.03 -3.16
N ALA A 128 -3.49 7.75 -3.05
CA ALA A 128 -4.00 8.27 -1.79
C ALA A 128 -4.28 7.15 -0.79
N ILE A 129 -5.04 6.13 -1.22
CA ILE A 129 -5.41 4.99 -0.38
C ILE A 129 -4.17 4.19 0.02
N SER A 130 -3.26 3.94 -0.94
CA SER A 130 -2.02 3.19 -0.67
C SER A 130 -1.10 3.92 0.32
N THR A 131 -0.96 5.24 0.16
CA THR A 131 -0.18 6.09 1.08
C THR A 131 -0.81 6.13 2.46
N TRP A 132 -2.11 6.41 2.53
CA TRP A 132 -2.86 6.42 3.78
C TRP A 132 -2.70 5.10 4.55
N HIS A 133 -2.81 3.97 3.86
CA HIS A 133 -2.64 2.64 4.46
C HIS A 133 -1.22 2.39 4.94
N SER A 134 -0.21 2.84 4.19
CA SER A 134 1.20 2.72 4.59
C SER A 134 1.46 3.47 5.91
N VAL A 135 0.93 4.69 6.03
CA VAL A 135 1.04 5.49 7.26
C VAL A 135 0.23 4.87 8.41
N GLU A 136 -0.99 4.36 8.14
CA GLU A 136 -1.80 3.66 9.16
C GLU A 136 -1.11 2.41 9.71
N ASN A 137 -0.44 1.65 8.85
CA ASN A 137 0.35 0.49 9.26
C ASN A 137 1.55 0.90 10.13
N ASP A 138 2.21 2.01 9.80
CA ASP A 138 3.31 2.53 10.62
C ASP A 138 2.85 2.90 12.04
N PHE A 139 1.71 3.59 12.16
CA PHE A 139 1.11 3.88 13.46
C PHE A 139 0.69 2.62 14.22
N SER A 140 0.32 1.57 13.49
CA SER A 140 -0.07 0.27 14.05
C SER A 140 1.11 -0.59 14.52
N LEU A 141 2.37 -0.18 14.30
CA LEU A 141 3.55 -0.98 14.65
C LEU A 141 3.62 -1.31 16.14
N GLU A 142 3.46 -0.32 17.03
CA GLU A 142 3.53 -0.57 18.48
C GLU A 142 2.44 -1.56 18.92
N ALA A 143 1.21 -1.36 18.44
CA ALA A 143 0.09 -2.26 18.74
C ALA A 143 0.32 -3.66 18.15
N THR A 144 0.97 -3.77 16.99
CA THR A 144 1.37 -5.03 16.37
C THR A 144 2.39 -5.76 17.23
N TYR A 145 3.43 -5.08 17.73
CA TYR A 145 4.41 -5.66 18.65
C TYR A 145 3.77 -6.11 19.97
N ARG A 146 2.88 -5.29 20.53
CA ARG A 146 2.12 -5.63 21.74
C ARG A 146 1.22 -6.83 21.53
N GLY A 147 0.59 -6.92 20.37
CA GLY A 147 -0.24 -8.05 19.92
C GLY A 147 0.55 -9.26 19.42
N HIS A 148 1.83 -9.38 19.78
CA HIS A 148 2.71 -10.49 19.37
C HIS A 148 2.80 -10.67 17.85
N LEU A 149 3.03 -9.57 17.13
CA LEU A 149 3.15 -9.52 15.67
C LEU A 149 1.87 -9.93 14.92
N ARG A 150 0.72 -9.77 15.58
CA ARG A 150 -0.60 -9.84 14.94
C ARG A 150 -1.04 -8.43 14.58
N THR A 151 -1.54 -8.26 13.36
CA THR A 151 -2.11 -6.99 12.92
C THR A 151 -3.29 -6.63 13.83
N PRO A 152 -3.31 -5.43 14.44
CA PRO A 152 -4.38 -5.03 15.34
C PRO A 152 -5.69 -4.84 14.57
N THR A 153 -6.83 -4.90 15.28
CA THR A 153 -8.11 -4.44 14.73
C THR A 153 -7.97 -3.01 14.23
N PHE A 154 -8.60 -2.71 13.10
CA PHE A 154 -8.64 -1.34 12.60
C PHE A 154 -9.39 -0.45 13.60
N SER A 155 -8.77 0.65 14.01
CA SER A 155 -9.37 1.62 14.93
C SER A 155 -9.33 3.02 14.33
N TRP A 156 -10.50 3.66 14.28
CA TRP A 156 -10.64 5.07 13.91
C TRP A 156 -10.18 5.97 15.07
N GLN A 157 -8.86 6.11 15.24
CA GLN A 157 -8.28 7.08 16.15
C GLN A 157 -8.04 8.39 15.39
N PHE A 158 -8.51 9.51 15.92
CA PHE A 158 -8.46 10.78 15.20
C PHE A 158 -7.02 11.20 14.82
N ASP A 159 -6.06 11.07 15.73
CA ASP A 159 -4.72 11.64 15.52
C ASP A 159 -3.91 10.89 14.45
N PRO A 160 -3.81 9.55 14.48
CA PRO A 160 -3.18 8.81 13.39
C PRO A 160 -3.85 9.09 12.04
N GLN A 161 -5.19 9.25 12.02
CA GLN A 161 -5.92 9.53 10.79
C GLN A 161 -5.64 10.94 10.25
N LEU A 162 -5.52 11.94 11.11
CA LEU A 162 -5.15 13.30 10.70
C LEU A 162 -3.71 13.36 10.18
N ILE A 163 -2.77 12.63 10.80
CA ILE A 163 -1.38 12.53 10.29
C ILE A 163 -1.36 11.80 8.95
N SER A 164 -2.01 10.64 8.85
CA SER A 164 -2.14 9.90 7.59
C SER A 164 -2.74 10.78 6.49
N PHE A 165 -3.76 11.56 6.81
CA PHE A 165 -4.39 12.50 5.88
C PHE A 165 -3.43 13.61 5.43
N GLY A 166 -2.74 14.27 6.37
CA GLY A 166 -1.75 15.32 6.06
C GLY A 166 -0.62 14.81 5.16
N TRP A 167 -0.03 13.64 5.48
CA TRP A 167 1.00 13.04 4.63
C TRP A 167 0.49 12.63 3.26
N THR A 168 -0.72 12.05 3.21
CA THR A 168 -1.35 11.66 1.95
C THR A 168 -1.59 12.88 1.07
N ALA A 169 -2.13 13.97 1.63
CA ALA A 169 -2.35 15.21 0.89
C ALA A 169 -1.03 15.78 0.35
N CYS A 170 0.06 15.72 1.13
CA CYS A 170 1.38 16.19 0.72
C CYS A 170 1.91 15.41 -0.49
N LEU A 171 1.89 14.07 -0.39
CA LEU A 171 2.35 13.20 -1.47
C LEU A 171 1.48 13.33 -2.72
N LEU A 172 0.17 13.48 -2.57
CA LEU A 172 -0.73 13.76 -3.69
C LEU A 172 -0.44 15.11 -4.34
N GLY A 173 -0.08 16.14 -3.56
CA GLY A 173 0.26 17.45 -4.10
C GLY A 173 1.49 17.37 -5.01
N TRP A 174 2.52 16.66 -4.54
CA TRP A 174 3.73 16.39 -5.33
C TRP A 174 3.45 15.51 -6.55
N ALA A 175 2.67 14.43 -6.38
CA ALA A 175 2.29 13.53 -7.46
C ALA A 175 1.44 14.21 -8.53
N ALA A 176 0.44 15.00 -8.13
CA ALA A 176 -0.43 15.73 -9.03
C ALA A 176 0.37 16.70 -9.90
N HIS A 177 1.36 17.37 -9.31
CA HIS A 177 2.23 18.26 -10.06
C HIS A 177 3.10 17.51 -11.09
N SER A 178 3.60 16.32 -10.78
CA SER A 178 4.35 15.49 -11.76
C SER A 178 3.46 14.87 -12.85
N LEU A 179 2.18 14.63 -12.56
CA LEU A 179 1.22 14.00 -13.48
C LEU A 179 0.45 15.00 -14.35
N MET A 180 0.39 16.27 -13.93
CA MET A 180 -0.18 17.38 -14.69
C MET A 180 0.93 18.10 -15.46
N ASP A 181 0.59 18.73 -16.59
CA ASP A 181 1.56 19.41 -17.45
C ASP A 181 2.49 20.32 -16.61
N PRO A 182 3.82 20.05 -16.55
CA PRO A 182 4.75 20.80 -15.73
C PRO A 182 4.88 22.27 -16.16
N LEU A 183 4.38 22.63 -17.35
CA LEU A 183 4.31 24.00 -17.84
C LEU A 183 3.02 24.72 -17.45
N SER A 184 2.00 24.00 -16.94
CA SER A 184 0.82 24.64 -16.39
C SER A 184 1.15 25.26 -15.04
N GLU A 185 0.88 26.56 -14.87
CA GLU A 185 0.94 27.24 -13.57
C GLU A 185 0.32 26.38 -12.48
N GLU A 186 0.86 26.42 -11.24
CA GLU A 186 0.44 25.56 -10.12
C GLU A 186 -1.09 25.36 -10.11
N GLY A 187 -1.53 24.20 -10.62
CA GLY A 187 -2.95 23.96 -10.82
C GLY A 187 -3.70 24.01 -9.48
N PRO A 188 -5.00 24.37 -9.48
CA PRO A 188 -5.79 24.53 -8.26
C PRO A 188 -5.79 23.28 -7.36
N LEU A 189 -5.55 22.09 -7.91
CA LEU A 189 -5.41 20.85 -7.16
C LEU A 189 -4.15 20.82 -6.28
N SER A 190 -3.00 21.24 -6.80
CA SER A 190 -1.73 21.27 -6.04
C SER A 190 -1.86 22.23 -4.86
N LEU A 191 -2.40 23.44 -5.10
CA LEU A 191 -2.64 24.42 -4.06
C LEU A 191 -3.62 23.89 -2.99
N SER A 192 -4.73 23.28 -3.42
CA SER A 192 -5.73 22.70 -2.49
C SER A 192 -5.10 21.64 -1.59
N LEU A 193 -4.26 20.76 -2.16
CA LEU A 193 -3.56 19.72 -1.42
C LEU A 193 -2.56 20.33 -0.42
N ARG A 194 -1.79 21.35 -0.81
CA ARG A 194 -0.88 22.07 0.10
C ARG A 194 -1.63 22.72 1.25
N VAL A 195 -2.77 23.36 0.97
CA VAL A 195 -3.65 23.94 2.02
C VAL A 195 -4.13 22.85 2.98
N MET A 196 -4.54 21.68 2.48
CA MET A 196 -4.93 20.56 3.34
C MET A 196 -3.80 20.08 4.25
N VAL A 197 -2.57 20.03 3.76
CA VAL A 197 -1.38 19.68 4.57
C VAL A 197 -1.15 20.73 5.65
N ALA A 198 -1.17 22.01 5.28
CA ALA A 198 -0.98 23.12 6.21
C ALA A 198 -2.05 23.13 7.30
N LEU A 199 -3.33 22.93 6.94
CA LEU A 199 -4.43 22.83 7.89
C LEU A 199 -4.26 21.63 8.83
N SER A 200 -3.81 20.49 8.32
CA SER A 200 -3.54 19.31 9.16
C SER A 200 -2.45 19.62 10.19
N GLY A 201 -1.37 20.30 9.78
CA GLY A 201 -0.31 20.74 10.68
C GLY A 201 -0.78 21.78 11.71
N ALA A 202 -1.60 22.74 11.29
CA ALA A 202 -2.18 23.76 12.17
C ALA A 202 -3.10 23.13 13.24
N VAL A 203 -3.96 22.17 12.85
CA VAL A 203 -4.79 21.43 13.80
C VAL A 203 -3.93 20.68 14.83
N PHE A 204 -2.79 20.11 14.42
CA PHE A 204 -1.86 19.47 15.34
C PHE A 204 -1.27 20.44 16.37
N ILE A 205 -0.78 21.60 15.91
CA ILE A 205 -0.21 22.62 16.81
C ILE A 205 -1.26 23.17 17.78
N LEU A 206 -2.48 23.43 17.30
CA LEU A 206 -3.54 24.02 18.11
C LEU A 206 -4.14 23.03 19.12
N ARG A 207 -4.19 21.74 18.78
CA ARG A 207 -4.79 20.71 19.63
C ARG A 207 -3.84 20.17 20.69
N TYR A 208 -2.54 20.18 20.42
CA TYR A 208 -1.54 19.51 21.26
C TYR A 208 -0.51 20.49 21.83
N SER A 209 -0.27 20.37 23.15
CA SER A 209 0.74 21.14 23.87
C SER A 209 2.08 20.41 23.98
N ASP A 210 2.15 19.13 23.63
CA ASP A 210 3.40 18.38 23.69
C ASP A 210 4.31 18.71 22.50
N ALA A 211 5.62 18.77 22.77
CA ALA A 211 6.61 19.18 21.79
C ALA A 211 6.64 18.28 20.54
N THR A 212 6.36 16.97 20.69
CA THR A 212 6.42 16.03 19.57
C THR A 212 5.32 16.33 18.55
N SER A 213 4.09 16.47 19.03
CA SER A 213 2.94 16.83 18.19
C SER A 213 3.11 18.20 17.53
N GLN A 214 3.68 19.18 18.25
CA GLN A 214 3.99 20.48 17.68
C GLN A 214 5.04 20.39 16.56
N TRP A 215 6.11 19.62 16.75
CA TRP A 215 7.11 19.39 15.71
C TRP A 215 6.54 18.68 14.49
N ILE A 216 5.63 17.72 14.67
CA ILE A 216 4.90 17.07 13.57
C ILE A 216 4.06 18.11 12.82
N GLY A 217 3.33 18.97 13.53
CA GLY A 217 2.54 20.03 12.93
C GLY A 217 3.40 21.03 12.13
N ILE A 218 4.53 21.45 12.69
CA ILE A 218 5.52 22.31 12.01
C ILE A 218 6.07 21.61 10.76
N ALA A 219 6.42 20.33 10.86
CA ALA A 219 6.95 19.56 9.74
C ALA A 219 5.92 19.45 8.59
N LEU A 220 4.64 19.24 8.89
CA LEU A 220 3.57 19.24 7.89
C LEU A 220 3.44 20.62 7.23
N ILE A 221 3.42 21.70 8.00
CA ILE A 221 3.35 23.07 7.46
C ILE A 221 4.57 23.36 6.58
N ALA A 222 5.77 23.02 7.04
CA ALA A 222 7.01 23.18 6.28
C ALA A 222 6.95 22.37 4.96
N ALA A 223 6.52 21.10 5.02
CA ALA A 223 6.36 20.27 3.83
C ALA A 223 5.35 20.86 2.83
N SER A 224 4.26 21.48 3.32
CA SER A 224 3.29 22.18 2.47
C SER A 224 3.87 23.42 1.78
N SER A 225 4.89 24.04 2.37
CA SER A 225 5.54 25.24 1.82
C SER A 225 6.56 24.92 0.71
N LEU A 226 7.09 23.68 0.69
CA LEU A 226 8.01 23.23 -0.35
C LEU A 226 7.26 23.08 -1.68
N SER A 227 7.60 23.94 -2.65
CA SER A 227 7.05 23.81 -3.99
C SER A 227 7.53 22.47 -4.58
N PRO A 228 6.62 21.66 -5.17
CA PRO A 228 7.01 20.43 -5.85
C PRO A 228 8.09 20.70 -6.91
N ASN A 229 8.03 21.86 -7.56
CA ASN A 229 9.01 22.33 -8.53
C ASN A 229 10.43 22.39 -7.97
N TRP A 230 10.62 22.82 -6.73
CA TRP A 230 11.98 22.94 -6.16
C TRP A 230 12.65 21.57 -5.97
N ILE A 231 11.87 20.56 -5.57
CA ILE A 231 12.35 19.18 -5.40
C ILE A 231 12.62 18.51 -6.76
N LEU A 232 11.75 18.76 -7.74
CA LEU A 232 11.80 18.11 -9.05
C LEU A 232 12.80 18.79 -10.02
N LEU A 233 12.86 20.13 -10.06
CA LEU A 233 13.68 20.90 -11.01
C LEU A 233 15.19 20.78 -10.76
N GLN A 234 15.61 20.53 -9.51
CA GLN A 234 17.02 20.27 -9.24
C GLN A 234 17.47 18.85 -9.65
N GLY A 235 16.57 18.03 -10.21
CA GLY A 235 16.90 16.73 -10.80
C GLY A 235 17.27 15.64 -9.80
N PHE A 236 17.16 15.91 -8.48
CA PHE A 236 17.58 14.97 -7.45
C PHE A 236 16.59 13.83 -7.22
N ILE A 237 15.29 14.06 -7.42
CA ILE A 237 14.22 13.08 -7.14
C ILE A 237 13.15 13.22 -8.22
N THR A 238 12.76 12.11 -8.84
CA THR A 238 11.66 12.01 -9.81
C THR A 238 10.40 11.43 -9.16
N PHE A 239 9.24 11.50 -9.82
CA PHE A 239 8.01 10.87 -9.31
C PHE A 239 8.18 9.38 -9.00
N SER A 240 8.97 8.65 -9.81
CA SER A 240 9.23 7.23 -9.53
C SER A 240 9.97 7.03 -8.23
N ASP A 241 10.86 7.95 -7.86
CA ASP A 241 11.63 7.86 -6.62
C ASP A 241 10.70 8.06 -5.41
N LEU A 242 9.74 8.99 -5.48
CA LEU A 242 8.73 9.18 -4.43
C LEU A 242 7.85 7.94 -4.23
N PHE A 243 7.37 7.35 -5.32
CA PHE A 243 6.59 6.11 -5.26
C PHE A 243 7.43 4.98 -4.66
N VAL A 244 8.66 4.81 -5.12
CA VAL A 244 9.58 3.77 -4.64
C VAL A 244 9.86 3.95 -3.16
N ILE A 245 10.18 5.16 -2.70
CA ILE A 245 10.45 5.45 -1.29
C ILE A 245 9.24 5.07 -0.43
N SER A 246 8.05 5.53 -0.80
CA SER A 246 6.83 5.28 -0.03
C SER A 246 6.49 3.79 0.04
N VAL A 247 6.50 3.11 -1.11
CA VAL A 247 6.11 1.70 -1.16
C VAL A 247 7.20 0.81 -0.55
N LEU A 248 8.47 1.07 -0.83
CA LEU A 248 9.57 0.28 -0.30
C LEU A 248 9.69 0.42 1.21
N TYR A 249 9.45 1.61 1.78
CA TYR A 249 9.38 1.78 3.24
C TYR A 249 8.34 0.83 3.86
N HIS A 250 7.13 0.82 3.31
CA HIS A 250 6.06 -0.06 3.76
C HIS A 250 6.45 -1.55 3.63
N LEU A 251 7.01 -1.94 2.49
CA LEU A 251 7.41 -3.33 2.22
C LEU A 251 8.58 -3.79 3.10
N VAL A 252 9.57 -2.93 3.36
CA VAL A 252 10.70 -3.23 4.25
C VAL A 252 10.21 -3.34 5.69
N SER A 253 9.37 -2.41 6.15
CA SER A 253 8.79 -2.47 7.49
C SER A 253 8.02 -3.76 7.73
N TRP A 254 7.21 -4.17 6.75
CA TRP A 254 6.51 -5.44 6.76
C TRP A 254 7.44 -6.65 6.68
N GLY A 255 8.51 -6.56 5.87
CA GLY A 255 9.54 -7.60 5.76
C GLY A 255 10.23 -7.85 7.10
N ILE A 256 10.58 -6.79 7.83
CA ILE A 256 11.15 -6.87 9.18
C ILE A 256 10.17 -7.56 10.14
N LEU A 257 8.90 -7.12 10.18
CA LEU A 257 7.88 -7.76 11.02
C LEU A 257 7.71 -9.25 10.69
N SER A 258 7.73 -9.59 9.41
CA SER A 258 7.55 -10.96 8.93
C SER A 258 8.73 -11.84 9.32
N ALA A 259 9.96 -11.33 9.14
CA ALA A 259 11.18 -12.00 9.58
C ALA A 259 11.17 -12.24 11.09
N GLU A 260 10.85 -11.21 11.88
CA GLU A 260 10.76 -11.34 13.34
C GLU A 260 9.70 -12.36 13.76
N ARG A 261 8.56 -12.41 13.06
CA ARG A 261 7.50 -13.40 13.32
C ARG A 261 7.94 -14.82 12.97
N CYS A 262 8.77 -15.01 11.95
CA CYS A 262 9.33 -16.32 11.61
C CYS A 262 10.35 -16.80 12.64
N LEU A 263 11.08 -15.89 13.29
CA LEU A 263 12.09 -16.23 14.30
C LEU A 263 11.49 -16.54 15.68
N ARG A 264 10.20 -16.27 15.88
CA ARG A 264 9.50 -16.56 17.12
C ARG A 264 9.21 -18.05 17.29
N LYS A 265 9.43 -18.55 18.51
CA LYS A 265 9.12 -19.95 18.87
C LYS A 265 7.63 -20.30 18.77
N ASP A 266 6.75 -19.31 18.98
CA ASP A 266 5.29 -19.43 18.84
C ASP A 266 4.79 -19.06 17.43
N GLY A 267 5.71 -18.85 16.47
CA GLY A 267 5.38 -18.54 15.09
C GLY A 267 4.74 -19.74 14.36
N PRO A 268 3.93 -19.51 13.31
CA PRO A 268 3.39 -20.60 12.49
C PRO A 268 4.53 -21.43 11.87
N PRO A 269 4.44 -22.77 11.88
CA PRO A 269 5.45 -23.61 11.26
C PRO A 269 5.56 -23.28 9.76
N GLN A 270 6.79 -23.29 9.24
CA GLN A 270 7.11 -23.03 7.83
C GLN A 270 6.73 -21.62 7.32
N MET A 271 6.44 -20.65 8.21
CA MET A 271 6.09 -19.29 7.77
C MET A 271 7.18 -18.68 6.88
N GLY A 272 8.46 -18.86 7.23
CA GLY A 272 9.58 -18.34 6.43
C GLY A 272 9.65 -18.95 5.03
N GLN A 273 9.44 -20.27 4.92
CA GLN A 273 9.40 -20.96 3.61
C GLN A 273 8.24 -20.46 2.75
N LYS A 274 7.05 -20.31 3.35
CA LYS A 274 5.87 -19.79 2.66
C LYS A 274 6.07 -18.33 2.21
N LEU A 275 6.66 -17.50 3.06
CA LEU A 275 7.01 -16.12 2.72
C LEU A 275 8.02 -16.05 1.58
N ALA A 276 9.07 -16.89 1.59
CA ALA A 276 10.01 -16.95 0.48
C ALA A 276 9.29 -17.34 -0.82
N LEU A 277 8.44 -18.37 -0.77
CA LEU A 277 7.74 -18.89 -1.95
C LEU A 277 6.81 -17.85 -2.60
N VAL A 278 6.08 -17.04 -1.82
CA VAL A 278 5.20 -16.01 -2.40
C VAL A 278 5.97 -14.90 -3.12
N HIS A 279 7.24 -14.67 -2.80
CA HIS A 279 8.11 -13.71 -3.49
C HIS A 279 8.83 -14.32 -4.69
N LEU A 280 9.03 -15.64 -4.73
CA LEU A 280 9.61 -16.32 -5.89
C LEU A 280 8.70 -16.27 -7.12
N VAL A 281 7.37 -16.23 -6.93
CA VAL A 281 6.40 -16.12 -8.03
C VAL A 281 6.58 -14.83 -8.84
N PRO A 282 6.47 -13.62 -8.25
CA PRO A 282 6.66 -12.38 -8.99
C PRO A 282 8.09 -12.22 -9.52
N LEU A 283 9.10 -12.74 -8.81
CA LEU A 283 10.47 -12.77 -9.31
C LEU A 283 10.61 -13.65 -10.56
N GLY A 284 10.01 -14.84 -10.54
CA GLY A 284 9.98 -15.76 -11.68
C GLY A 284 9.24 -15.16 -12.88
N LEU A 285 8.13 -14.46 -12.65
CA LEU A 285 7.41 -13.71 -13.69
C LEU A 285 8.27 -12.59 -14.28
N LEU A 286 9.01 -11.85 -13.45
CA LEU A 286 9.92 -10.81 -13.91
C LEU A 286 11.06 -11.40 -14.76
N ILE A 287 11.75 -12.42 -14.26
CA ILE A 287 12.83 -13.10 -15.00
C ILE A 287 12.29 -13.71 -16.30
N GLY A 288 11.13 -14.38 -16.24
CA GLY A 288 10.47 -14.92 -17.41
C GLY A 288 10.13 -13.83 -18.43
N SER A 289 9.63 -12.68 -17.99
CA SER A 289 9.35 -11.55 -18.88
C SER A 289 10.60 -10.95 -19.54
N LEU A 290 11.76 -11.01 -18.87
CA LEU A 290 13.06 -10.61 -19.42
C LEU A 290 13.60 -11.63 -20.42
N ALA A 291 13.35 -12.91 -20.20
CA ALA A 291 13.79 -14.01 -21.08
C ALA A 291 12.86 -14.24 -22.29
N SER A 292 11.61 -13.78 -22.24
CA SER A 292 10.63 -13.96 -23.30
C SER A 292 10.98 -13.17 -24.58
N PRO A 293 10.75 -13.75 -25.78
CA PRO A 293 11.00 -13.08 -27.04
C PRO A 293 10.05 -11.90 -27.28
N GLU A 294 10.48 -10.98 -28.13
CA GLU A 294 9.66 -9.86 -28.59
C GLU A 294 8.53 -10.33 -29.54
N PRO A 295 7.36 -9.66 -29.55
CA PRO A 295 6.98 -8.49 -28.73
C PRO A 295 6.46 -8.83 -27.32
N TRP A 296 6.16 -10.10 -27.06
CA TRP A 296 5.51 -10.59 -25.84
C TRP A 296 6.28 -10.25 -24.56
N GLY A 297 7.61 -10.37 -24.59
CA GLY A 297 8.47 -10.00 -23.48
C GLY A 297 8.34 -8.52 -23.09
N THR A 298 8.34 -7.61 -24.07
CA THR A 298 8.18 -6.17 -23.81
C THR A 298 6.81 -5.84 -23.24
N GLU A 299 5.73 -6.38 -23.81
CA GLU A 299 4.37 -6.12 -23.31
C GLU A 299 4.15 -6.63 -21.88
N LEU A 300 4.69 -7.82 -21.58
CA LEU A 300 4.64 -8.38 -20.24
C LEU A 300 5.45 -7.53 -19.26
N ARG A 301 6.65 -7.09 -19.63
CA ARG A 301 7.48 -6.20 -18.81
C ARG A 301 6.83 -4.85 -18.58
N SER A 302 6.28 -4.22 -19.61
CA SER A 302 5.64 -2.91 -19.48
C SER A 302 4.40 -2.98 -18.58
N SER A 303 3.63 -4.07 -18.67
CA SER A 303 2.45 -4.30 -17.84
C SER A 303 2.84 -4.63 -16.40
N PHE A 304 3.80 -5.55 -16.21
CA PHE A 304 4.22 -6.01 -14.90
C PHE A 304 4.96 -4.91 -14.12
N LEU A 305 5.83 -4.15 -14.79
CA LEU A 305 6.60 -3.05 -14.19
C LEU A 305 5.82 -1.73 -14.10
N SER A 306 4.53 -1.73 -14.45
CA SER A 306 3.70 -0.54 -14.38
C SER A 306 3.28 -0.23 -12.92
N PRO A 307 3.60 0.97 -12.39
CA PRO A 307 3.19 1.38 -11.03
C PRO A 307 1.68 1.38 -10.85
N VAL A 308 0.96 1.64 -11.94
CA VAL A 308 -0.50 1.69 -12.05
C VAL A 308 -1.14 0.34 -11.71
N ALA A 309 -0.62 -0.75 -12.30
CA ALA A 309 -1.12 -2.08 -12.04
C ALA A 309 -0.93 -2.43 -10.56
N TYR A 310 0.26 -2.15 -10.04
CA TYR A 310 0.55 -2.35 -8.62
C TYR A 310 -0.38 -1.54 -7.70
N LEU A 311 -0.60 -0.25 -7.98
CA LEU A 311 -1.48 0.62 -7.19
C LEU A 311 -2.90 0.06 -7.11
N PHE A 312 -3.45 -0.41 -8.22
CA PHE A 312 -4.76 -1.04 -8.24
C PHE A 312 -4.82 -2.24 -7.28
N TRP A 313 -3.89 -3.19 -7.44
CA TRP A 313 -3.86 -4.40 -6.60
C TRP A 313 -3.55 -4.09 -5.13
N SER A 314 -2.72 -3.07 -4.86
CA SER A 314 -2.45 -2.56 -3.52
C SER A 314 -3.73 -2.05 -2.85
N VAL A 315 -4.57 -1.32 -3.57
CA VAL A 315 -5.86 -0.84 -3.05
C VAL A 315 -6.84 -1.98 -2.79
N ILE A 316 -6.93 -2.96 -3.69
CA ILE A 316 -7.73 -4.18 -3.44
C ILE A 316 -7.26 -4.88 -2.16
N HIS A 317 -5.94 -4.97 -1.96
CA HIS A 317 -5.37 -5.53 -0.74
C HIS A 317 -5.69 -4.69 0.51
N VAL A 318 -5.65 -3.35 0.43
CA VAL A 318 -6.05 -2.47 1.53
C VAL A 318 -7.50 -2.76 1.95
N PHE A 319 -8.42 -2.81 0.98
CA PHE A 319 -9.82 -3.13 1.25
C PHE A 319 -9.99 -4.53 1.83
N GLN A 320 -9.27 -5.52 1.31
CA GLN A 320 -9.26 -6.87 1.86
C GLN A 320 -8.79 -6.87 3.32
N THR A 321 -7.66 -6.22 3.62
CA THR A 321 -7.10 -6.13 4.97
C THR A 321 -8.05 -5.41 5.93
N LEU A 322 -8.67 -4.30 5.51
CA LEU A 322 -9.69 -3.60 6.29
C LEU A 322 -10.89 -4.51 6.57
N TRP A 323 -11.42 -5.18 5.55
CA TRP A 323 -12.56 -6.08 5.70
C TRP A 323 -12.26 -7.24 6.67
N LEU A 324 -11.07 -7.83 6.59
CA LEU A 324 -10.63 -8.89 7.49
C LEU A 324 -10.42 -8.42 8.94
N ARG A 325 -9.98 -7.17 9.13
CA ARG A 325 -9.80 -6.54 10.45
C ARG A 325 -11.13 -6.12 11.08
N THR A 326 -12.17 -5.85 10.28
CA THR A 326 -13.50 -5.51 10.81
C THR A 326 -14.15 -6.72 11.51
N GLY A 327 -14.67 -6.53 12.72
CA GLY A 327 -15.43 -7.56 13.44
C GLY A 327 -14.59 -8.63 14.16
N GLN A 328 -13.26 -8.51 14.19
CA GLN A 328 -12.46 -9.28 15.16
C GLN A 328 -12.80 -8.77 16.58
N LYS A 329 -13.20 -9.67 17.49
CA LYS A 329 -13.41 -9.32 18.90
C LYS A 329 -12.09 -8.73 19.44
N LYS A 330 -12.17 -7.59 20.14
CA LYS A 330 -11.01 -7.03 20.84
C LYS A 330 -10.44 -8.12 21.75
N ILE A 331 -9.20 -8.52 21.47
CA ILE A 331 -8.41 -9.33 22.41
C ILE A 331 -7.97 -8.32 23.47
N THR A 332 -8.69 -8.27 24.58
CA THR A 332 -8.39 -7.43 25.75
C THR A 332 -7.23 -7.99 26.53
#